data_AF-A0AA39JCR6-F1
#
_entry.id   AF-A0AA39JCR6-F1
#
_cell.length_a   1.000
_cell.length_b   1.000
_cell.length_c   1.000
_cell.angle_alpha   90.00
_cell.angle_beta   90.00
_cell.angle_gamma   90.00
#
_symmetry.space_group_name_H-M   'P 1'
#
loop_
_entity.id
_entity.type
_entity.pdbx_description
1 polymer ?
#
loop_
_entity_poly.entity_id
_entity_poly.type
_entity_poly.pdbx_seq_one_letter_code
_entity_poly.pdbx_strand_id
1 'polypeptide(L)'
;PVGLIWQNNSCAYDCVLTVLCQIWKEDVNLWSNMFAEVNTDWLGRLSNMLRRYTAGLTSFENVRDELRQKYAILDPVHMRYGSFTYVSKVLQPLFLNDRPVRSSIIVCSSINDGILEETMSFYSIRDWVSHDSWERQGSRCSACGAVTHRRYNWNMLPNLLAFSLSGTQHELREIDTEFTLADVHTVRKTYKLRGIIYHSGNHFTA
;
A
#
# COMPACT_ATOMS: atom_id res chain seq x y z
N PRO A 1 9.61 -6.86 20.43
CA PRO A 1 9.01 -5.61 19.90
C PRO A 1 8.21 -4.89 21.00
N VAL A 2 8.39 -3.58 21.16
CA VAL A 2 7.52 -2.77 22.02
C VAL A 2 6.34 -2.35 21.15
N GLY A 3 5.16 -2.89 21.44
CA GLY A 3 3.91 -2.51 20.76
C GLY A 3 3.34 -1.22 21.32
N LEU A 4 2.32 -0.69 20.64
CA LEU A 4 1.49 0.41 21.14
C LEU A 4 0.43 -0.12 22.09
N ILE A 5 0.15 0.62 23.16
CA ILE A 5 -1.01 0.33 24.00
C ILE A 5 -2.27 0.78 23.25
N TRP A 6 -3.13 -0.18 22.92
CA TRP A 6 -4.37 0.08 22.19
C TRP A 6 -5.29 1.03 22.99
N GLN A 7 -5.77 2.09 22.33
CA GLN A 7 -6.65 3.07 22.97
C GLN A 7 -7.56 3.77 21.95
N ASN A 8 -8.82 3.98 22.31
CA ASN A 8 -9.78 4.76 21.51
C ASN A 8 -9.86 4.28 20.05
N ASN A 9 -10.03 2.97 19.84
CA ASN A 9 -10.12 2.35 18.51
C ASN A 9 -8.89 2.60 17.62
N SER A 10 -7.69 2.67 18.20
CA SER A 10 -6.45 2.96 17.46
C SER A 10 -5.85 1.80 16.68
N CYS A 11 -6.38 0.58 16.79
CA CYS A 11 -5.72 -0.65 16.35
C CYS A 11 -5.22 -0.62 14.89
N ALA A 12 -5.96 0.02 13.97
CA ALA A 12 -5.51 0.21 12.59
C ALA A 12 -4.22 1.06 12.49
N TYR A 13 -4.15 2.17 13.25
CA TYR A 13 -2.94 3.00 13.35
C TYR A 13 -1.81 2.24 14.03
N ASP A 14 -2.12 1.53 15.12
CA ASP A 14 -1.12 0.81 15.91
C ASP A 14 -0.40 -0.25 15.06
N CYS A 15 -1.16 -1.00 14.27
CA CYS A 15 -0.63 -2.00 13.34
C CYS A 15 0.27 -1.38 12.27
N VAL A 16 -0.23 -0.34 11.58
CA VAL A 16 0.52 0.34 10.52
C VAL A 16 1.82 0.95 11.07
N LEU A 17 1.73 1.65 12.20
CA LEU A 17 2.89 2.27 12.84
C LEU A 17 3.89 1.23 13.33
N THR A 18 3.44 0.11 13.89
CA THR A 18 4.32 -0.96 14.34
C THR A 18 5.14 -1.50 13.17
N VAL A 19 4.49 -1.86 12.05
CA VAL A 19 5.19 -2.36 10.85
C VAL A 19 6.17 -1.32 10.30
N LEU A 20 5.72 -0.06 10.11
CA LEU A 20 6.58 1.00 9.56
C LEU A 20 7.74 1.35 10.50
N CYS A 21 7.53 1.31 11.82
CA CYS A 21 8.58 1.54 12.80
C CYS A 21 9.62 0.41 12.77
N GLN A 22 9.20 -0.86 12.63
CA GLN A 22 10.14 -1.97 12.47
C GLN A 22 10.99 -1.80 11.22
N ILE A 23 10.37 -1.51 10.07
CA ILE A 23 11.07 -1.22 8.82
C ILE A 23 12.08 -0.09 9.03
N TRP A 24 11.64 1.04 9.58
CA TRP A 24 12.47 2.23 9.76
C TRP A 24 13.67 1.99 10.69
N LYS A 25 13.50 1.15 11.73
CA LYS A 25 14.57 0.83 12.69
C LYS A 25 15.66 -0.08 12.14
N GLU A 26 15.44 -0.77 11.01
CA GLU A 26 16.47 -1.61 10.39
C GLU A 26 17.68 -0.79 9.95
N ASP A 27 17.43 0.38 9.37
CA ASP A 27 18.44 1.39 9.02
C ASP A 27 17.79 2.77 9.03
N VAL A 28 17.98 3.48 10.14
CA VAL A 28 17.35 4.79 10.39
C VAL A 28 17.70 5.81 9.33
N ASN A 29 18.94 5.79 8.81
CA ASN A 29 19.37 6.79 7.83
C ASN A 29 18.78 6.49 6.46
N LEU A 30 18.88 5.23 6.01
CA LEU A 30 18.32 4.78 4.75
C LEU A 30 16.80 5.00 4.71
N TRP A 31 16.08 4.52 5.72
CA TRP A 31 14.63 4.56 5.71
C TRP A 31 14.06 5.94 5.97
N SER A 32 14.77 6.84 6.67
CA SER A 32 14.36 8.25 6.74
C SER A 32 14.35 8.89 5.35
N ASN A 33 15.37 8.62 4.54
CA ASN A 33 15.46 9.12 3.17
C ASN A 33 14.38 8.47 2.28
N MET A 34 14.26 7.14 2.31
CA MET A 34 13.27 6.41 1.51
C MET A 34 11.83 6.81 1.86
N PHE A 35 11.52 7.11 3.13
CA PHE A 35 10.21 7.59 3.54
C PHE A 35 9.93 8.98 2.98
N ALA A 36 10.92 9.89 3.03
CA ALA A 36 10.78 11.23 2.49
C ALA A 36 10.66 11.26 0.95
N GLU A 37 11.27 10.29 0.26
CA GLU A 37 11.14 10.12 -1.20
C GLU A 37 9.73 9.72 -1.65
N VAL A 38 8.96 9.00 -0.82
CA VAL A 38 7.56 8.68 -1.14
C VAL A 38 6.71 9.94 -1.05
N ASN A 39 6.80 10.63 0.10
CA ASN A 39 6.30 11.98 0.29
C ASN A 39 6.89 12.57 1.59
N THR A 40 7.11 13.88 1.60
CA THR A 40 7.64 14.57 2.78
C THR A 40 6.56 14.84 3.83
N ASP A 41 5.31 15.03 3.42
CA ASP A 41 4.20 15.44 4.27
C ASP A 41 3.70 14.38 5.26
N TRP A 42 3.84 13.10 4.90
CA TRP A 42 3.38 11.97 5.71
C TRP A 42 4.51 11.05 6.14
N LEU A 43 5.13 10.32 5.22
CA LEU A 43 6.18 9.36 5.59
C LEU A 43 7.47 10.08 6.01
N GLY A 44 7.86 11.15 5.32
CA GLY A 44 8.96 12.02 5.77
C GLY A 44 8.71 12.65 7.13
N ARG A 45 7.47 13.08 7.42
CA ARG A 45 7.09 13.54 8.76
C ARG A 45 7.13 12.41 9.79
N LEU A 46 6.63 11.23 9.45
CA LEU A 46 6.64 10.06 10.33
C LEU A 46 8.06 9.68 10.74
N SER A 47 9.03 9.69 9.82
CA SER A 47 10.42 9.38 10.16
C SER A 47 11.00 10.37 11.19
N ASN A 48 10.65 11.66 11.10
CA ASN A 48 11.01 12.66 12.11
C ASN A 48 10.36 12.37 13.47
N MET A 49 9.09 11.95 13.48
CA MET A 49 8.40 11.56 14.72
C MET A 49 9.03 10.32 15.36
N LEU A 50 9.36 9.30 14.56
CA LEU A 50 10.04 8.07 15.01
C LEU A 50 11.45 8.35 15.53
N ARG A 51 12.16 9.34 14.97
CA ARG A 51 13.45 9.81 15.48
C ARG A 51 13.32 10.41 16.88
N ARG A 52 12.31 11.24 17.13
CA ARG A 52 12.02 11.76 18.48
C ARG A 52 11.68 10.63 19.45
N TYR A 53 10.88 9.65 19.02
CA TYR A 53 10.52 8.49 19.83
C TYR A 53 11.75 7.67 20.23
N THR A 54 12.59 7.31 19.26
CA THR A 54 13.80 6.50 19.53
C THR A 54 14.88 7.24 20.30
N ALA A 55 14.88 8.58 20.27
CA ALA A 55 15.70 9.43 21.13
C ALA A 55 15.13 9.59 22.56
N GLY A 56 13.98 8.98 22.88
CA GLY A 56 13.32 9.10 24.19
C GLY A 56 12.65 10.46 24.43
N LEU A 57 12.49 11.29 23.39
CA LEU A 57 11.90 12.64 23.48
C LEU A 57 10.37 12.63 23.42
N THR A 58 9.76 11.50 23.06
CA THR A 58 8.31 11.30 23.04
C THR A 58 7.98 9.81 23.19
N SER A 59 6.72 9.48 23.51
CA SER A 59 6.23 8.10 23.52
C SER A 59 5.80 7.65 22.13
N PHE A 60 5.64 6.34 21.93
CA PHE A 60 5.13 5.84 20.66
C PHE A 60 3.64 6.20 20.48
N GLU A 61 2.88 6.21 21.58
CA GLU A 61 1.48 6.65 21.65
C GLU A 61 1.33 8.10 21.19
N ASN A 62 2.27 8.98 21.53
CA ASN A 62 2.27 10.36 21.06
C ASN A 62 2.50 10.43 19.54
N VAL A 63 3.40 9.61 18.98
CA VAL A 63 3.59 9.53 17.51
C VAL A 63 2.28 9.13 16.82
N ARG A 64 1.58 8.13 17.39
CA ARG A 64 0.27 7.71 16.92
C ARG A 64 -0.75 8.85 17.00
N ASP A 65 -0.85 9.52 18.14
CA ASP A 65 -1.89 10.51 18.36
C ASP A 65 -1.65 11.79 17.55
N GLU A 66 -0.40 12.20 17.34
CA GLU A 66 -0.04 13.25 16.38
C GLU A 66 -0.47 12.89 14.95
N LEU A 67 -0.23 11.64 14.53
CA LEU A 67 -0.68 11.17 13.21
C LEU A 67 -2.21 11.19 13.11
N ARG A 68 -2.93 10.68 14.11
CA ARG A 68 -4.41 10.68 14.16
C ARG A 68 -4.98 12.08 14.10
N GLN A 69 -4.37 13.05 14.78
CA GLN A 69 -4.79 14.46 14.71
C GLN A 69 -4.66 15.00 13.29
N LYS A 70 -3.55 14.73 12.59
CA LYS A 70 -3.37 15.13 11.19
C LYS A 70 -4.44 14.52 10.29
N TYR A 71 -4.77 13.24 10.48
CA TYR A 71 -5.87 12.58 9.76
C TYR A 71 -7.23 13.21 10.04
N ALA A 72 -7.55 13.50 11.30
CA ALA A 72 -8.83 14.09 11.70
C ALA A 72 -9.02 15.51 11.15
N ILE A 73 -7.93 16.26 10.92
CA ILE A 73 -7.98 17.58 10.26
C ILE A 73 -8.31 17.43 8.78
N LEU A 74 -7.73 16.43 8.10
CA LEU A 74 -7.87 16.25 6.66
C LEU A 74 -9.18 15.58 6.24
N ASP A 75 -9.66 14.64 7.04
CA ASP A 75 -10.93 13.94 6.82
C ASP A 75 -11.70 13.83 8.14
N PRO A 76 -12.28 14.94 8.63
CA PRO A 76 -12.99 14.97 9.91
C PRO A 76 -14.23 14.07 9.94
N VAL A 77 -14.75 13.69 8.78
CA VAL A 77 -15.95 12.85 8.65
C VAL A 77 -15.59 11.37 8.83
N HIS A 78 -14.55 10.88 8.15
CA HIS A 78 -14.22 9.46 8.15
C HIS A 78 -13.04 9.08 9.08
N MET A 79 -12.22 10.05 9.48
CA MET A 79 -11.01 9.85 10.28
C MET A 79 -11.06 10.58 11.63
N ARG A 80 -12.25 10.73 12.20
CA ARG A 80 -12.44 11.35 13.52
C ARG A 80 -11.68 10.59 14.61
N TYR A 81 -11.08 11.35 15.53
CA TYR A 81 -10.41 10.77 16.70
C TYR A 81 -11.39 9.93 17.54
N GLY A 82 -10.96 8.73 17.93
CA GLY A 82 -11.79 7.75 18.66
C GLY A 82 -12.70 6.88 17.81
N SER A 83 -12.89 7.17 16.52
CA SER A 83 -13.72 6.36 15.62
C SER A 83 -12.97 5.14 15.08
N PHE A 84 -13.74 4.11 14.70
CA PHE A 84 -13.21 3.02 13.88
C PHE A 84 -12.71 3.55 12.54
N THR A 85 -11.64 2.95 12.02
CA THR A 85 -11.14 3.24 10.68
C THR A 85 -10.60 1.97 10.03
N TYR A 86 -10.51 2.01 8.70
CA TYR A 86 -9.91 0.95 7.91
C TYR A 86 -8.41 1.18 7.77
N VAL A 87 -7.61 0.11 7.79
CA VAL A 87 -6.18 0.17 7.50
C VAL A 87 -5.90 0.82 6.15
N SER A 88 -6.75 0.58 5.14
CA SER A 88 -6.64 1.23 3.82
C SER A 88 -6.70 2.75 3.89
N LYS A 89 -7.52 3.32 4.78
CA LYS A 89 -7.62 4.77 4.98
C LYS A 89 -6.40 5.34 5.70
N VAL A 90 -5.77 4.58 6.58
CA VAL A 90 -4.49 4.95 7.22
C VAL A 90 -3.34 4.82 6.22
N LEU A 91 -3.36 3.85 5.32
CA LEU A 91 -2.29 3.69 4.32
C LEU A 91 -2.37 4.73 3.20
N GLN A 92 -3.56 5.16 2.82
CA GLN A 92 -3.76 5.97 1.62
C GLN A 92 -2.92 7.26 1.60
N PRO A 93 -2.94 8.14 2.62
CA PRO A 93 -2.06 9.32 2.61
C PRO A 93 -0.59 9.01 2.88
N LEU A 94 -0.28 7.99 3.68
CA LEU A 94 1.11 7.56 3.91
C LEU A 94 1.80 7.14 2.59
N PHE A 95 1.08 6.45 1.71
CA PHE A 95 1.60 5.91 0.46
C PHE A 95 1.22 6.75 -0.78
N LEU A 96 0.67 7.95 -0.58
CA LEU A 96 0.42 8.87 -1.67
C LEU A 96 1.76 9.37 -2.20
N ASN A 97 2.06 9.04 -3.46
CA ASN A 97 3.31 9.45 -4.11
C ASN A 97 3.07 10.76 -4.86
N ASP A 98 4.06 11.65 -4.84
CA ASP A 98 4.03 12.91 -5.62
C ASP A 98 4.07 12.68 -7.14
N ARG A 99 4.47 11.46 -7.55
CA ARG A 99 4.56 11.04 -8.96
C ARG A 99 3.75 9.76 -9.20
N PRO A 100 3.15 9.60 -10.39
CA PRO A 100 2.37 8.41 -10.71
C PRO A 100 3.28 7.17 -10.84
N VAL A 101 3.24 6.29 -9.85
CA VAL A 101 4.06 5.05 -9.81
C VAL A 101 3.51 3.93 -10.69
N ARG A 102 2.20 3.91 -10.92
CA ARG A 102 1.52 2.89 -11.73
C ARG A 102 0.50 3.57 -12.64
N SER A 103 0.47 3.17 -13.91
CA SER A 103 -0.51 3.62 -14.89
C SER A 103 -1.37 2.45 -15.37
N SER A 104 -2.56 2.75 -15.91
CA SER A 104 -3.40 1.76 -16.56
C SER A 104 -3.77 2.23 -17.96
N ILE A 105 -3.67 1.34 -18.93
CA ILE A 105 -4.10 1.56 -20.31
C ILE A 105 -5.22 0.59 -20.67
N ILE A 106 -6.12 1.02 -21.54
CA ILE A 106 -7.17 0.17 -22.11
C ILE A 106 -6.69 -0.31 -23.47
N VAL A 107 -6.70 -1.62 -23.69
CA VAL A 107 -6.23 -2.27 -24.91
C VAL A 107 -7.38 -3.03 -25.55
N CYS A 108 -7.46 -2.94 -26.87
CA CYS A 108 -8.44 -3.68 -27.66
C CYS A 108 -7.89 -5.07 -28.03
N SER A 109 -8.70 -6.12 -27.84
CA SER A 109 -8.32 -7.50 -28.16
C SER A 109 -8.04 -7.71 -29.64
N SER A 110 -8.68 -6.94 -30.54
CA SER A 110 -8.49 -7.10 -31.99
C SER A 110 -7.18 -6.52 -32.53
N ILE A 111 -6.44 -5.75 -31.71
CA ILE A 111 -5.20 -5.08 -32.10
C ILE A 111 -3.98 -5.89 -31.63
N ASN A 112 -4.14 -6.72 -30.61
CA ASN A 112 -3.12 -7.64 -30.14
C ASN A 112 -3.46 -9.06 -30.62
N ASP A 113 -2.73 -9.56 -31.62
CA ASP A 113 -2.83 -10.95 -32.14
C ASP A 113 -2.43 -12.05 -31.13
N GLY A 114 -2.16 -11.69 -29.87
CA GLY A 114 -1.86 -12.65 -28.81
C GLY A 114 -3.15 -13.11 -28.12
N ILE A 115 -3.28 -14.41 -27.90
CA ILE A 115 -4.30 -14.97 -27.00
C ILE A 115 -4.12 -14.31 -25.63
N LEU A 116 -5.02 -13.39 -25.28
CA LEU A 116 -5.04 -12.78 -23.95
C LEU A 116 -5.61 -13.81 -22.99
N GLU A 117 -4.74 -14.49 -22.23
CA GLU A 117 -5.19 -15.36 -21.15
C GLU A 117 -5.86 -14.50 -20.07
N GLU A 118 -7.17 -14.68 -19.91
CA GLU A 118 -7.92 -14.10 -18.81
C GLU A 118 -7.48 -14.80 -17.52
N THR A 119 -6.64 -14.16 -16.71
CA THR A 119 -6.44 -14.58 -15.31
C THR A 119 -7.71 -14.25 -14.52
N MET A 120 -8.66 -15.19 -14.52
CA MET A 120 -9.92 -15.08 -13.77
C MET A 120 -9.73 -15.15 -12.24
N SER A 121 -8.53 -15.51 -11.76
CA SER A 121 -8.18 -15.54 -10.34
C SER A 121 -6.68 -15.34 -10.15
N PHE A 122 -6.28 -14.41 -9.29
CA PHE A 122 -4.90 -14.27 -8.84
C PHE A 122 -4.66 -15.20 -7.64
N TYR A 123 -3.58 -15.99 -7.68
CA TYR A 123 -3.22 -16.89 -6.58
C TYR A 123 -2.47 -16.15 -5.47
N SER A 124 -1.67 -15.16 -5.86
CA SER A 124 -0.76 -14.39 -5.01
C SER A 124 -0.79 -12.90 -5.33
N ILE A 125 -0.16 -12.07 -4.50
CA ILE A 125 0.00 -10.64 -4.77
C ILE A 125 0.87 -10.45 -6.00
N ARG A 126 1.95 -11.23 -6.12
CA ARG A 126 2.85 -11.23 -7.27
C ARG A 126 2.08 -11.40 -8.57
N ASP A 127 1.17 -12.37 -8.64
CA ASP A 127 0.37 -12.61 -9.85
C ASP A 127 -0.48 -11.39 -10.19
N TRP A 128 -1.14 -10.82 -9.16
CA TRP A 128 -1.99 -9.64 -9.31
C TRP A 128 -1.25 -8.38 -9.76
N VAL A 129 -0.01 -8.18 -9.30
CA VAL A 129 0.75 -6.96 -9.60
C VAL A 129 1.70 -7.10 -10.80
N SER A 130 1.82 -8.30 -11.35
CA SER A 130 2.66 -8.58 -12.52
C SER A 130 2.19 -7.81 -13.76
N HIS A 131 3.10 -7.59 -14.71
CA HIS A 131 2.84 -6.80 -15.94
C HIS A 131 1.83 -7.47 -16.90
N ASP A 132 1.51 -8.74 -16.65
CA ASP A 132 0.69 -9.58 -17.51
C ASP A 132 -0.72 -9.76 -16.96
N SER A 133 -1.08 -9.09 -15.86
CA SER A 133 -2.46 -9.12 -15.37
C SER A 133 -3.37 -8.31 -16.30
N TRP A 134 -4.25 -8.98 -17.03
CA TRP A 134 -5.27 -8.36 -17.88
C TRP A 134 -6.63 -8.42 -17.18
N GLU A 135 -7.23 -7.26 -16.93
CA GLU A 135 -8.57 -7.20 -16.35
C GLU A 135 -9.58 -6.85 -17.44
N ARG A 136 -10.50 -7.79 -17.73
CA ARG A 136 -11.59 -7.56 -18.67
C ARG A 136 -12.42 -6.37 -18.22
N GLN A 137 -12.63 -5.42 -19.12
CA GLN A 137 -13.53 -4.31 -18.87
C GLN A 137 -14.94 -4.65 -19.34
N GLY A 138 -15.95 -4.08 -18.67
CA GLY A 138 -17.34 -4.15 -19.15
C GLY A 138 -17.57 -3.37 -20.44
N SER A 139 -16.65 -2.48 -20.82
CA SER A 139 -16.71 -1.67 -22.03
C SER A 139 -16.17 -2.40 -23.27
N ARG A 140 -16.79 -2.11 -24.42
CA ARG A 140 -16.34 -2.58 -25.74
C ARG A 140 -15.58 -1.48 -26.47
N CYS A 141 -14.69 -1.87 -27.39
CA CYS A 141 -13.95 -0.94 -28.22
C CYS A 141 -14.91 -0.18 -29.13
N SER A 142 -14.82 1.15 -29.14
CA SER A 142 -15.68 2.00 -29.98
C SER A 142 -15.42 1.83 -31.48
N ALA A 143 -14.22 1.42 -31.87
CA ALA A 143 -13.84 1.29 -33.28
C ALA A 143 -14.25 -0.06 -33.90
N CYS A 144 -14.15 -1.17 -33.16
CA CYS A 144 -14.37 -2.52 -33.69
C CYS A 144 -15.36 -3.38 -32.90
N GLY A 145 -15.89 -2.88 -31.78
CA GLY A 145 -16.84 -3.61 -30.92
C GLY A 145 -16.24 -4.77 -30.11
N ALA A 146 -14.93 -5.03 -30.24
CA ALA A 146 -14.24 -6.09 -29.50
C ALA A 146 -14.16 -5.80 -28.00
N VAL A 147 -13.89 -6.84 -27.22
CA VAL A 147 -13.67 -6.72 -25.78
C VAL A 147 -12.42 -5.89 -25.52
N THR A 148 -12.48 -5.04 -24.49
CA THR A 148 -11.33 -4.28 -24.02
C THR A 148 -10.81 -4.83 -22.72
N HIS A 149 -9.49 -4.77 -22.56
CA HIS A 149 -8.80 -5.20 -21.36
C HIS A 149 -8.04 -4.01 -20.78
N ARG A 150 -7.98 -3.94 -19.46
CA ARG A 150 -7.10 -3.02 -18.76
C ARG A 150 -5.78 -3.70 -18.49
N ARG A 151 -4.71 -3.05 -18.91
CA ARG A 151 -3.34 -3.42 -18.59
C ARG A 151 -2.74 -2.39 -17.65
N TYR A 152 -1.99 -2.86 -16.66
CA TYR A 152 -1.27 -2.01 -15.73
C TYR A 152 0.22 -2.01 -16.02
N ASN A 153 0.84 -0.84 -15.95
CA ASN A 153 2.27 -0.69 -16.11
C ASN A 153 2.86 0.01 -14.87
N TRP A 154 4.04 -0.45 -14.45
CA TRP A 154 4.81 0.22 -13.42
C TRP A 154 5.68 1.29 -14.08
N ASN A 155 5.38 2.56 -13.86
CA ASN A 155 6.16 3.67 -14.40
C ASN A 155 7.48 3.83 -13.64
N MET A 156 7.45 3.53 -12.33
CA MET A 156 8.60 3.48 -11.44
C MET A 156 8.31 2.55 -10.27
N LEU A 157 9.36 1.97 -9.68
CA LEU A 157 9.24 1.01 -8.58
C LEU A 157 9.45 1.69 -7.21
N PRO A 158 8.38 1.91 -6.41
CA PRO A 158 8.51 2.59 -5.12
C PRO A 158 9.34 1.79 -4.12
N ASN A 159 9.86 2.43 -3.06
CA ASN A 159 10.63 1.75 -2.01
C ASN A 159 9.76 0.86 -1.10
N LEU A 160 8.47 1.17 -1.00
CA LEU A 160 7.50 0.40 -0.23
C LEU A 160 6.24 0.17 -1.05
N LEU A 161 5.67 -1.01 -0.87
CA LEU A 161 4.36 -1.38 -1.40
C LEU A 161 3.47 -1.78 -0.23
N ALA A 162 2.22 -1.31 -0.25
CA ALA A 162 1.20 -1.72 0.69
C ALA A 162 -0.04 -2.10 -0.08
N PHE A 163 -0.60 -3.27 0.27
CA PHE A 163 -1.77 -3.82 -0.39
C PHE A 163 -2.89 -3.99 0.63
N SER A 164 -4.08 -3.53 0.27
CA SER A 164 -5.30 -3.83 1.03
C SER A 164 -6.12 -4.82 0.22
N LEU A 165 -6.35 -5.98 0.83
CA LEU A 165 -7.10 -7.09 0.23
C LEU A 165 -8.57 -7.08 0.69
N SER A 166 -8.98 -6.03 1.40
CA SER A 166 -10.33 -5.89 1.90
C SER A 166 -11.29 -5.72 0.72
N GLY A 167 -12.26 -6.64 0.58
CA GLY A 167 -13.28 -6.57 -0.47
C GLY A 167 -12.89 -7.18 -1.82
N THR A 168 -11.75 -7.86 -1.93
CA THR A 168 -11.47 -8.68 -3.12
C THR A 168 -12.33 -9.94 -3.08
N GLN A 169 -13.06 -10.24 -4.15
CA GLN A 169 -13.77 -11.53 -4.29
C GLN A 169 -12.81 -12.71 -4.48
N HIS A 170 -11.53 -12.41 -4.73
CA HIS A 170 -10.49 -13.41 -4.89
C HIS A 170 -9.88 -13.75 -3.53
N GLU A 171 -10.06 -15.00 -3.12
CA GLU A 171 -9.31 -15.58 -2.01
C GLU A 171 -7.86 -15.75 -2.45
N LEU A 172 -6.97 -14.86 -2.01
CA LEU A 172 -5.54 -15.12 -2.14
C LEU A 172 -5.23 -16.43 -1.41
N ARG A 173 -4.59 -17.36 -2.12
CA ARG A 173 -4.22 -18.68 -1.58
C ARG A 173 -2.82 -18.68 -1.00
N GLU A 174 -2.01 -17.71 -1.38
CA GLU A 174 -0.61 -17.60 -0.97
C GLU A 174 -0.24 -16.16 -0.63
N ILE A 175 0.62 -16.00 0.39
CA ILE A 175 1.23 -14.73 0.75
C ILE A 175 2.69 -14.77 0.29
N ASP A 176 3.03 -13.98 -0.74
CA ASP A 176 4.40 -13.86 -1.21
C ASP A 176 5.32 -13.33 -0.08
N THR A 177 6.36 -14.10 0.26
CA THR A 177 7.42 -13.63 1.17
C THR A 177 8.41 -12.73 0.45
N GLU A 178 8.58 -12.91 -0.85
CA GLU A 178 9.41 -12.10 -1.73
C GLU A 178 8.87 -12.16 -3.16
N PHE A 179 8.98 -11.08 -3.93
CA PHE A 179 8.76 -11.11 -5.38
C PHE A 179 9.52 -9.99 -6.09
N THR A 180 9.74 -10.13 -7.40
CA THR A 180 10.45 -9.12 -8.21
C THR A 180 9.52 -8.51 -9.23
N LEU A 181 9.51 -7.17 -9.30
CA LEU A 181 8.86 -6.40 -10.35
C LEU A 181 9.90 -5.79 -11.28
N ALA A 182 9.48 -5.51 -12.52
CA ALA A 182 10.19 -4.66 -13.45
C ALA A 182 9.41 -3.35 -13.63
N ASP A 183 10.00 -2.25 -14.08
CA ASP A 183 9.23 -1.11 -14.62
C ASP A 183 9.24 -1.11 -16.15
N VAL A 184 8.58 -0.11 -16.74
CA VAL A 184 8.59 0.14 -18.20
C VAL A 184 9.98 0.36 -18.80
N HIS A 185 10.98 0.67 -17.97
CA HIS A 185 12.38 0.83 -18.35
C HIS A 185 13.21 -0.43 -18.07
N THR A 186 12.57 -1.55 -17.74
CA THR A 186 13.19 -2.85 -17.42
C THR A 186 14.05 -2.85 -16.15
N VAL A 187 13.99 -1.79 -15.33
CA VAL A 187 14.63 -1.76 -14.01
C VAL A 187 13.92 -2.75 -13.12
N ARG A 188 14.66 -3.63 -12.46
CA ARG A 188 14.10 -4.67 -11.60
C ARG A 188 14.29 -4.33 -10.13
N LYS A 189 13.27 -4.61 -9.32
CA LYS A 189 13.32 -4.47 -7.86
C LYS A 189 12.66 -5.65 -7.18
N THR A 190 13.38 -6.21 -6.22
CA THR A 190 12.90 -7.29 -5.37
C THR A 190 12.28 -6.70 -4.10
N TYR A 191 11.04 -7.07 -3.83
CA TYR A 191 10.30 -6.71 -2.63
C TYR A 191 10.23 -7.90 -1.69
N LYS A 192 10.53 -7.67 -0.41
CA LYS A 192 10.38 -8.65 0.66
C LYS A 192 9.21 -8.24 1.55
N LEU A 193 8.46 -9.23 2.02
CA LEU A 193 7.37 -9.01 2.96
C LEU A 193 7.90 -8.47 4.29
N ARG A 194 7.32 -7.37 4.77
CA ARG A 194 7.74 -6.70 6.01
C ARG A 194 6.71 -6.70 7.13
N GLY A 195 5.45 -6.97 6.81
CA GLY A 195 4.39 -7.05 7.80
C GLY A 195 3.08 -7.48 7.15
N ILE A 196 2.24 -8.15 7.92
CA ILE A 196 0.88 -8.54 7.54
C ILE A 196 -0.04 -7.98 8.61
N ILE A 197 -1.10 -7.27 8.20
CA ILE A 197 -2.10 -6.76 9.15
C ILE A 197 -3.36 -7.62 8.99
N TYR A 198 -3.71 -8.34 10.05
CA TYR A 198 -4.90 -9.17 10.11
C TYR A 198 -6.07 -8.38 10.70
N HIS A 199 -7.29 -8.71 10.26
CA HIS A 199 -8.52 -8.16 10.80
C HIS A 199 -9.42 -9.29 11.32
N SER A 200 -9.86 -9.19 12.57
CA SER A 200 -10.86 -10.09 13.15
C SER A 200 -11.61 -9.39 14.27
N GLY A 201 -12.92 -9.61 14.38
CA GLY A 201 -13.72 -9.11 15.51
C GLY A 201 -13.66 -7.59 15.74
N ASN A 202 -13.64 -6.79 14.65
CA ASN A 202 -13.46 -5.32 14.69
C ASN A 202 -12.10 -4.85 15.24
N HIS A 203 -11.09 -5.72 15.24
CA HIS A 203 -9.75 -5.43 15.71
C HIS A 203 -8.71 -5.76 14.64
N PHE A 204 -7.62 -4.99 14.63
CA PHE A 204 -6.47 -5.23 13.77
C PHE A 204 -5.27 -5.66 14.61
N THR A 205 -4.46 -6.59 14.08
CA THR A 205 -3.19 -7.01 14.67
C THR A 205 -2.12 -7.16 13.58
N ALA A 206 -0.84 -6.98 13.92
CA ALA A 206 0.29 -6.99 13.00
C ALA A 206 1.50 -7.69 13.60
#